data_AF-A0A3D3XE46-F1
#
_entry.id   AF-A0A3D3XE46-F1
#
_cell.length_a   1.000
_cell.length_b   1.000
_cell.length_c   1.000
_cell.angle_alpha   90.00
_cell.angle_beta   90.00
_cell.angle_gamma   90.00
#
_symmetry.space_group_name_H-M   'P 1'
#
loop_
_entity.id
_entity.type
_entity.pdbx_description
1 polymer ?
#
loop_
_entity_poly.entity_id
_entity_poly.type
_entity_poly.pdbx_seq_one_letter_code
_entity_poly.pdbx_strand_id
1 'polypeptide(L)'
;MLELAAALRREQIEVRFESPPKRGAYGLYSSAKRRIWVSPLSSELGILRQTFLHEAVHAVQGCRFGRVQPLGVKTELTPVVERRIRYLLHSSYAPRDAAIEREAFEIASRPDAVPLLMRLLRQRCKNVSP
;
A
#
# COMPACT_ATOMS: atom_id res chain seq x y z
N MET A 1 -5.12 6.11 -10.75
CA MET A 1 -4.73 4.72 -10.44
C MET A 1 -3.84 4.12 -11.53
N LEU A 2 -4.23 4.21 -12.81
CA LEU A 2 -3.46 3.68 -13.94
C LEU A 2 -2.00 4.18 -13.99
N GLU A 3 -1.79 5.49 -13.78
CA GLU A 3 -0.44 6.07 -13.78
C GLU A 3 0.46 5.50 -12.68
N LEU A 4 -0.07 5.32 -11.47
CA LEU A 4 0.67 4.71 -10.36
C LEU A 4 0.95 3.23 -10.63
N ALA A 5 0.00 2.48 -11.19
CA ALA A 5 0.22 1.10 -11.59
C ALA A 5 1.33 0.98 -12.66
N ALA A 6 1.34 1.89 -13.64
CA ALA A 6 2.42 1.95 -14.62
C ALA A 6 3.76 2.32 -13.98
N ALA A 7 3.78 3.25 -13.02
CA ALA A 7 4.98 3.62 -12.27
C ALA A 7 5.54 2.44 -11.47
N LEU A 8 4.69 1.71 -10.74
CA LEU A 8 5.07 0.49 -10.02
C LEU A 8 5.71 -0.54 -10.96
N ARG A 9 5.10 -0.77 -12.13
CA ARG A 9 5.63 -1.71 -13.13
C ARG A 9 7.00 -1.30 -13.68
N ARG A 10 7.25 0.01 -13.86
CA ARG A 10 8.58 0.51 -14.26
C ARG A 10 9.66 0.20 -13.22
N GLU A 11 9.28 0.14 -11.95
CA GLU A 11 10.16 -0.27 -10.85
C GLU A 11 10.16 -1.80 -10.63
N GLN A 12 9.75 -2.58 -11.63
CA GLN A 12 9.67 -4.05 -11.57
C GLN A 12 8.81 -4.54 -10.39
N ILE A 13 7.78 -3.78 -10.03
CA ILE A 13 6.73 -4.22 -9.10
C ILE A 13 5.53 -4.62 -9.93
N GLU A 14 5.22 -5.91 -9.88
CA GLU A 14 4.09 -6.45 -10.62
C GLU A 14 2.76 -6.09 -9.94
N VAL A 15 1.74 -5.76 -10.74
CA VAL A 15 0.39 -5.44 -10.25
C VAL A 15 -0.61 -6.35 -10.94
N ARG A 16 -1.23 -7.24 -10.15
CA ARG A 16 -2.21 -8.23 -10.57
C ARG A 16 -3.59 -7.90 -9.99
N PHE A 17 -4.61 -7.88 -10.85
CA PHE A 17 -6.00 -7.80 -10.43
C PHE A 17 -6.59 -9.21 -10.36
N GLU A 18 -6.16 -9.96 -9.35
CA GLU A 18 -6.51 -11.36 -9.10
C GLU A 18 -6.58 -11.60 -7.59
N SER A 19 -7.22 -12.69 -7.18
CA SER A 19 -7.32 -13.05 -5.75
C SER A 19 -5.93 -13.21 -5.10
N PRO A 20 -5.66 -12.55 -3.97
CA PRO A 20 -4.42 -12.74 -3.25
C PRO A 20 -4.25 -14.19 -2.77
N PRO A 21 -3.00 -14.69 -2.66
CA PRO A 21 -2.74 -16.03 -2.11
C PRO A 21 -3.14 -16.17 -0.62
N LYS A 22 -3.27 -15.05 0.09
CA LYS A 22 -3.81 -15.01 1.46
C LYS A 22 -5.33 -15.04 1.42
N ARG A 23 -5.94 -16.15 1.88
CA ARG A 23 -7.40 -16.31 1.94
C ARG A 23 -8.05 -15.16 2.72
N GLY A 24 -9.16 -14.64 2.19
CA GLY A 24 -9.93 -13.55 2.80
C GLY A 24 -9.32 -12.15 2.65
N ALA A 25 -8.13 -12.01 2.05
CA ALA A 25 -7.53 -10.70 1.81
C ALA A 25 -8.07 -10.06 0.51
N TYR A 26 -8.37 -8.76 0.56
CA TYR A 26 -8.72 -7.99 -0.64
C TYR A 26 -7.49 -7.44 -1.36
N GLY A 27 -6.40 -7.23 -0.64
CA GLY A 27 -5.12 -6.77 -1.18
C GLY A 27 -3.97 -7.54 -0.53
N LEU A 28 -2.85 -7.61 -1.24
CA LEU A 28 -1.59 -8.08 -0.67
C LEU A 28 -0.41 -7.53 -1.45
N TYR A 29 0.60 -7.05 -0.75
CA TYR A 29 1.94 -6.84 -1.27
C TYR A 29 2.90 -7.91 -0.73
N SER A 30 3.72 -8.47 -1.62
CA SER A 30 4.86 -9.31 -1.25
C SER A 30 6.16 -8.65 -1.69
N SER A 31 7.01 -8.33 -0.72
CA SER A 31 8.34 -7.78 -1.02
C SER A 31 9.23 -8.82 -1.72
N ALA A 32 9.18 -10.07 -1.27
CA ALA A 32 9.94 -11.19 -1.87
C ALA A 32 9.59 -11.42 -3.35
N LYS A 33 8.31 -11.32 -3.72
CA LYS A 33 7.84 -11.49 -5.11
C LYS A 33 7.78 -10.18 -5.89
N ARG A 34 8.05 -9.04 -5.24
CA ARG A 34 7.81 -7.68 -5.73
C ARG A 34 6.46 -7.56 -6.44
N ARG A 35 5.40 -8.03 -5.80
CA ARG A 35 4.08 -8.16 -6.42
C ARG A 35 2.98 -7.65 -5.52
N ILE A 36 2.05 -6.93 -6.13
CA ILE A 36 0.77 -6.51 -5.58
C ILE A 36 -0.32 -7.38 -6.19
N TRP A 37 -1.18 -7.94 -5.34
CA TRP A 37 -2.47 -8.52 -5.70
C TRP A 37 -3.57 -7.60 -5.21
N VAL A 38 -4.58 -7.39 -6.04
CA VAL A 38 -5.84 -6.73 -5.67
C VAL A 38 -6.99 -7.60 -6.15
N SER A 39 -7.77 -8.11 -5.21
CA SER A 39 -8.93 -8.95 -5.48
C SER A 39 -9.96 -8.19 -6.32
N PRO A 40 -10.49 -8.76 -7.42
CA PRO A 40 -11.57 -8.15 -8.19
C PRO A 40 -12.81 -7.78 -7.36
N LEU A 41 -13.09 -8.56 -6.31
CA LEU A 41 -14.19 -8.32 -5.37
C LEU A 41 -14.09 -6.95 -4.67
N SER A 42 -12.87 -6.39 -4.54
CA SER A 42 -12.69 -5.04 -4.01
C SER A 42 -13.37 -3.96 -4.86
N SER A 43 -13.55 -4.20 -6.16
CA SER A 43 -14.30 -3.30 -7.06
C SER A 43 -15.78 -3.34 -6.76
N GLU A 44 -16.35 -4.54 -6.61
CA GLU A 44 -17.77 -4.75 -6.29
C GLU A 44 -18.14 -4.13 -4.92
N LEU A 45 -17.22 -4.19 -3.97
CA LEU A 45 -17.39 -3.61 -2.63
C LEU A 45 -17.07 -2.11 -2.55
N GLY A 46 -16.67 -1.48 -3.66
CA GLY A 46 -16.33 -0.05 -3.70
C GLY A 46 -15.05 0.34 -2.95
N ILE A 47 -14.19 -0.62 -2.62
CA ILE A 47 -12.93 -0.39 -1.86
C ILE A 47 -11.67 -0.50 -2.72
N LEU A 48 -11.78 -0.82 -4.01
CA LEU A 48 -10.67 -1.05 -4.94
C LEU A 48 -9.56 0.00 -4.85
N ARG A 49 -9.92 1.29 -4.91
CA ARG A 49 -8.94 2.38 -4.85
C ARG A 49 -8.15 2.36 -3.54
N GLN A 50 -8.84 2.20 -2.42
CA GLN A 50 -8.22 2.21 -1.10
C GLN A 50 -7.33 0.99 -0.91
N THR A 51 -7.81 -0.20 -1.30
CA THR A 51 -7.02 -1.44 -1.28
C THR A 51 -5.76 -1.31 -2.13
N PHE A 52 -5.89 -0.88 -3.39
CA PHE A 52 -4.72 -0.69 -4.27
C PHE A 52 -3.71 0.31 -3.72
N LEU A 53 -4.18 1.45 -3.20
CA LEU A 53 -3.28 2.47 -2.65
C LEU A 53 -2.55 1.97 -1.41
N HIS A 54 -3.25 1.25 -0.52
CA HIS A 54 -2.64 0.64 0.67
C HIS A 54 -1.50 -0.31 0.30
N GLU A 55 -1.74 -1.25 -0.62
CA GLU A 55 -0.68 -2.16 -1.10
C GLU A 55 0.44 -1.42 -1.83
N ALA A 56 0.13 -0.34 -2.55
CA ALA A 56 1.14 0.50 -3.17
C ALA A 56 2.01 1.23 -2.14
N VAL A 57 1.46 1.60 -0.97
CA VAL A 57 2.28 2.12 0.14
C VAL A 57 3.25 1.05 0.63
N HIS A 58 2.77 -0.18 0.85
CA HIS A 58 3.65 -1.28 1.26
C HIS A 58 4.76 -1.57 0.23
N ALA A 59 4.45 -1.43 -1.06
CA ALA A 59 5.46 -1.55 -2.10
C ALA A 59 6.57 -0.49 -1.97
N VAL A 60 6.20 0.76 -1.69
CA VAL A 60 7.16 1.86 -1.45
C VAL A 60 7.92 1.67 -0.13
N GLN A 61 7.24 1.20 0.92
CA GLN A 61 7.84 0.85 2.22
C GLN A 61 8.89 -0.27 2.08
N GLY A 62 8.61 -1.27 1.22
CA GLY A 62 9.50 -2.40 0.96
C GLY A 62 10.62 -2.12 -0.06
N CYS A 63 10.51 -1.08 -0.88
CA CYS A 63 11.36 -0.88 -2.06
C CYS A 63 12.88 -0.87 -1.78
N ARG A 64 13.32 -0.18 -0.72
CA ARG A 64 14.76 0.08 -0.50
C ARG A 64 15.52 -1.11 0.08
N PHE A 65 14.87 -1.89 0.94
CA PHE A 65 15.55 -2.88 1.79
C PHE A 65 15.00 -4.30 1.64
N GLY A 66 14.03 -4.52 0.74
CA GLY A 66 13.36 -5.82 0.60
C GLY A 66 12.51 -6.22 1.80
N ARG A 67 12.33 -5.32 2.77
CA ARG A 67 11.47 -5.47 3.95
C ARG A 67 10.68 -4.18 4.18
N VAL A 68 9.41 -4.34 4.50
CA VAL A 68 8.48 -3.23 4.74
C VAL A 68 8.90 -2.49 6.01
N GLN A 69 9.11 -1.18 5.90
CA GLN A 69 9.46 -0.29 7.00
C GLN A 69 8.73 1.04 6.83
N PRO A 70 8.40 1.76 7.92
CA PRO A 70 7.80 3.08 7.82
C PRO A 70 8.62 4.05 6.96
N LEU A 71 7.93 4.91 6.23
CA LEU A 71 8.47 5.96 5.36
C LEU A 71 8.77 7.25 6.13
N GLY A 72 8.17 7.43 7.31
CA GLY A 72 8.25 8.65 8.10
C GLY A 72 7.39 9.80 7.54
N VAL A 73 6.35 9.48 6.76
CA VAL A 73 5.50 10.51 6.14
C VAL A 73 4.47 10.99 7.17
N LYS A 74 4.54 12.27 7.52
CA LYS A 74 3.53 12.90 8.37
C LYS A 74 2.25 13.14 7.59
N THR A 75 1.11 12.83 8.19
CA THR A 75 -0.20 13.10 7.62
C THR A 75 -1.06 13.87 8.63
N GLU A 76 -1.89 14.77 8.11
CA GLU A 76 -2.98 15.36 8.87
C GLU A 76 -4.26 14.66 8.44
N LEU A 77 -4.98 14.11 9.41
CA LEU A 77 -6.19 13.32 9.17
C LEU A 77 -7.37 13.96 9.88
N THR A 78 -8.54 13.85 9.27
CA THR A 78 -9.77 14.19 9.96
C THR A 78 -10.04 13.17 11.07
N PRO A 79 -10.73 13.56 12.16
CA PRO A 79 -11.06 12.65 13.25
C PRO A 79 -11.83 11.39 12.80
N VAL A 80 -12.61 11.50 11.71
CA VAL A 80 -13.36 10.38 11.13
C VAL A 80 -12.42 9.34 10.52
N VAL A 81 -11.45 9.79 9.72
CA VAL A 81 -10.44 8.91 9.12
C VAL A 81 -9.60 8.27 10.20
N GLU A 82 -9.18 9.04 11.20
CA GLU A 82 -8.35 8.55 12.29
C GLU A 82 -9.04 7.45 13.11
N ARG A 83 -10.33 7.63 13.45
CA ARG A 83 -11.14 6.58 14.11
C ARG A 83 -11.22 5.31 13.29
N ARG A 84 -11.45 5.42 11.98
CA ARG A 84 -11.52 4.27 11.07
C ARG A 84 -10.19 3.51 11.05
N ILE A 85 -9.06 4.22 10.96
CA ILE A 85 -7.73 3.59 10.98
C ILE A 85 -7.52 2.86 12.30
N ARG A 86 -7.83 3.48 13.45
CA ARG A 86 -7.72 2.81 14.76
C ARG A 86 -8.52 1.52 14.83
N TYR A 87 -9.75 1.52 14.32
CA TYR A 87 -10.59 0.31 14.26
C TYR A 87 -9.95 -0.80 13.41
N LEU A 88 -9.47 -0.46 12.20
CA LEU A 88 -8.81 -1.43 11.31
C LEU A 88 -7.56 -2.04 11.95
N LEU A 89 -6.70 -1.20 12.56
CA LEU A 89 -5.49 -1.65 13.23
C LEU A 89 -5.77 -2.60 14.40
N HIS A 90 -6.82 -2.34 15.18
CA HIS A 90 -7.16 -3.18 16.33
C HIS A 90 -7.80 -4.52 15.92
N SER A 91 -8.60 -4.52 14.86
CA SER A 91 -9.41 -5.68 14.45
C SER A 91 -8.69 -6.65 13.53
N SER A 92 -7.72 -6.17 12.74
CA SER A 92 -7.23 -6.90 11.57
C SER A 92 -5.71 -7.13 11.55
N TYR A 93 -4.95 -6.50 12.46
CA TYR A 93 -3.49 -6.49 12.41
C TYR A 93 -2.83 -6.78 13.77
N ALA A 94 -1.64 -7.37 13.71
CA ALA A 94 -0.85 -7.63 14.91
C ALA A 94 -0.25 -6.31 15.46
N PRO A 95 -0.13 -6.14 16.80
CA PRO A 95 0.40 -4.92 17.39
C PRO A 95 1.80 -4.52 16.88
N ARG A 96 2.66 -5.50 16.59
CA ARG A 96 4.01 -5.28 16.07
C ARG A 96 4.04 -4.61 14.69
N ASP A 97 2.99 -4.79 13.90
CA ASP A 97 2.88 -4.26 12.53
C ASP A 97 2.12 -2.93 12.49
N ALA A 98 1.55 -2.50 13.64
CA ALA A 98 0.62 -1.38 13.72
C ALA A 98 1.18 -0.06 13.19
N ALA A 99 2.49 0.22 13.38
CA ALA A 99 3.10 1.45 12.87
C ALA A 99 3.19 1.47 11.34
N ILE A 100 3.52 0.34 10.73
CA ILE A 100 3.62 0.17 9.27
C ILE A 100 2.23 0.30 8.64
N GLU A 101 1.27 -0.43 9.19
CA GLU A 101 -0.12 -0.47 8.72
C GLU A 101 -0.81 0.87 8.90
N ARG A 102 -0.55 1.54 10.03
CA ARG A 102 -1.05 2.90 10.28
C ARG A 102 -0.62 3.79 9.14
N GLU A 103 0.68 3.95 8.92
CA GLU A 103 1.19 4.83 7.88
C GLU A 103 0.65 4.46 6.48
N ALA A 104 0.48 3.18 6.18
CA ALA A 104 -0.14 2.73 4.94
C ALA A 104 -1.58 3.24 4.78
N PHE A 105 -2.42 3.11 5.81
CA PHE A 105 -3.77 3.68 5.78
C PHE A 105 -3.79 5.20 5.73
N GLU A 106 -2.90 5.85 6.47
CA GLU A 106 -2.79 7.31 6.51
C GLU A 106 -2.48 7.87 5.11
N ILE A 107 -1.43 7.34 4.47
CA ILE A 107 -1.03 7.75 3.12
C ILE A 107 -2.11 7.42 2.09
N ALA A 108 -2.71 6.22 2.14
CA ALA A 108 -3.75 5.80 1.20
C ALA A 108 -5.04 6.65 1.30
N SER A 109 -5.32 7.20 2.48
CA SER A 109 -6.48 8.05 2.74
C SER A 109 -6.32 9.50 2.24
N ARG A 110 -5.10 9.90 1.84
CA ARG A 110 -4.86 11.27 1.37
C ARG A 110 -5.50 11.56 0.01
N PRO A 111 -6.00 12.80 -0.21
CA PRO A 111 -6.44 13.23 -1.55
C PRO A 111 -5.33 13.15 -2.60
N ASP A 112 -4.11 13.51 -2.21
CA ASP A 112 -2.90 13.53 -3.05
C ASP A 112 -2.08 12.22 -2.98
N ALA A 113 -2.67 11.11 -2.52
CA ALA A 113 -1.97 9.84 -2.34
C ALA A 113 -1.22 9.36 -3.59
N VAL A 114 -1.83 9.49 -4.78
CA VAL A 114 -1.23 9.07 -6.06
C VAL A 114 0.05 9.87 -6.38
N PRO A 115 0.03 11.21 -6.49
CA PRO A 115 1.25 11.96 -6.75
C PRO A 115 2.31 11.83 -5.64
N LEU A 116 1.88 11.71 -4.38
CA LEU A 116 2.77 11.41 -3.26
C LEU A 116 3.50 10.07 -3.47
N LEU A 117 2.77 8.99 -3.74
CA LEU A 117 3.36 7.67 -3.96
C LEU A 117 4.26 7.65 -5.19
N MET A 118 3.89 8.31 -6.29
CA MET A 118 4.77 8.43 -7.46
C MET A 118 6.10 9.15 -7.15
N ARG A 119 6.09 10.15 -6.26
CA ARG A 119 7.31 10.80 -5.79
C ARG A 119 8.15 9.88 -4.91
N LEU A 120 7.53 9.25 -3.91
CA LEU A 120 8.22 8.36 -2.98
C LEU A 120 8.80 7.13 -3.68
N LEU A 121 8.06 6.56 -4.63
CA LEU A 121 8.50 5.46 -5.47
C LEU A 121 9.80 5.83 -6.21
N ARG A 122 9.82 6.99 -6.90
CA ARG A 122 11.02 7.50 -7.59
C ARG A 122 12.19 7.80 -6.67
N GLN A 123 11.94 8.14 -5.41
CA GLN A 123 13.00 8.44 -4.43
C GLN A 123 13.59 7.18 -3.80
N ARG A 124 12.78 6.13 -3.61
CA ARG A 124 13.14 4.98 -2.78
C ARG A 124 13.42 3.69 -3.56
N CYS A 125 12.87 3.56 -4.75
CA CYS A 125 13.00 2.35 -5.57
C CYS A 125 14.14 2.43 -6.60
N LYS A 126 14.74 3.61 -6.78
CA LYS A 126 15.98 3.76 -7.55
C LYS A 126 17.11 3.00 -6.85
N ASN A 127 17.68 2.01 -7.55
CA ASN A 127 18.77 1.12 -7.12
C ASN A 127 18.34 -0.18 -6.43
N VAL A 128 17.31 -0.86 -6.92
CA VAL A 128 17.21 -2.32 -6.70
C VAL A 128 17.99 -3.00 -7.82
N SER A 129 19.31 -3.10 -7.65
CA SER A 129 20.12 -4.00 -8.48
C SER A 129 19.59 -5.43 -8.29
N PRO A 130 19.44 -6.22 -9.36
CA PRO A 130 19.09 -7.64 -9.25
C PRO A 130 20.14 -8.42 -8.45
#